data_AF-A0A561TNU6-F1
#
_entry.id   AF-A0A561TNU6-F1
#
_cell.length_a   1.000
_cell.length_b   1.000
_cell.length_c   1.000
_cell.angle_alpha   90.00
_cell.angle_beta   90.00
_cell.angle_gamma   90.00
#
_symmetry.space_group_name_H-M   'P 1'
#
loop_
_entity.id
_entity.type
_entity.pdbx_description
1 polymer ?
#
loop_
_entity_poly.entity_id
_entity_poly.type
_entity_poly.pdbx_seq_one_letter_code
_entity_poly.pdbx_strand_id
1 'polypeptide(L)'
;MSDVTPDQLPALPVTFRPGRTRTVLLAAGTALFLVITLIALLLEHLSPGERISFVFTAALLAGVLFLLARPKVVADEAGVTVVNIVSRRRLEWAEILQVHLRPGDPWVFLDLSDGTSMPALGIQPGIAKRQAIADARTLRALAEERSTAGPGAARG
;
A
#
# COMPACT_ATOMS: atom_id res chain seq x y z
N MET A 1 -0.34 -25.77 -23.99
CA MET A 1 0.70 -25.98 -22.95
C MET A 1 1.66 -24.83 -23.13
N SER A 2 1.36 -23.68 -22.52
CA SER A 2 2.06 -22.42 -22.78
C SER A 2 3.33 -22.37 -21.94
N ASP A 3 4.47 -22.15 -22.60
CA ASP A 3 5.77 -21.94 -21.97
C ASP A 3 5.68 -20.77 -20.97
N VAL A 4 5.77 -21.08 -19.68
CA VAL A 4 5.99 -20.10 -18.63
C VAL A 4 7.50 -20.00 -18.46
N THR A 5 8.13 -19.02 -19.09
CA THR A 5 9.53 -18.67 -18.81
C THR A 5 9.61 -18.21 -17.34
N PRO A 6 10.30 -18.94 -16.43
CA PRO A 6 10.23 -18.66 -14.99
C PRO A 6 11.01 -17.43 -14.51
N ASP A 7 11.53 -16.58 -15.40
CA ASP A 7 12.71 -15.75 -15.05
C ASP A 7 12.65 -14.28 -15.47
N GLN A 8 11.52 -13.77 -15.95
CA GLN A 8 11.39 -12.33 -16.19
C GLN A 8 10.77 -11.64 -14.98
N LEU A 9 11.61 -10.88 -14.27
CA LEU A 9 11.15 -9.88 -13.32
C LEU A 9 10.18 -8.91 -14.03
N PRO A 10 9.12 -8.48 -13.34
CA PRO A 10 8.13 -7.61 -13.94
C PRO A 10 8.78 -6.29 -14.38
N ALA A 11 8.38 -5.81 -15.56
CA ALA A 11 8.82 -4.51 -16.06
C ALA A 11 8.42 -3.40 -15.08
N LEU A 12 9.38 -2.53 -14.78
CA LEU A 12 9.16 -1.38 -13.91
C LEU A 12 8.42 -0.26 -14.69
N PRO A 13 7.59 0.55 -14.02
CA PRO A 13 7.30 0.55 -12.58
C PRO A 13 6.24 -0.48 -12.16
N VAL A 14 6.43 -1.11 -11.01
CA VAL A 14 5.48 -2.04 -10.38
C VAL A 14 4.92 -1.42 -9.10
N THR A 15 3.59 -1.50 -8.94
CA THR A 15 2.92 -1.00 -7.73
C THR A 15 2.22 -2.12 -6.99
N PHE A 16 2.65 -2.38 -5.75
CA PHE A 16 2.02 -3.29 -4.83
C PHE A 16 1.01 -2.55 -3.94
N ARG A 17 -0.22 -3.07 -3.87
CA ARG A 17 -1.30 -2.52 -3.03
C ARG A 17 -2.09 -3.66 -2.41
N PRO A 18 -2.63 -3.51 -1.19
CA PRO A 18 -3.53 -4.49 -0.60
C PRO A 18 -4.92 -4.35 -1.25
N GLY A 19 -5.06 -4.83 -2.49
CA GLY A 19 -6.21 -4.53 -3.35
C GLY A 19 -7.56 -4.81 -2.70
N ARG A 20 -7.72 -6.00 -2.08
CA ARG A 20 -8.97 -6.37 -1.39
C ARG A 20 -9.27 -5.47 -0.19
N THR A 21 -8.30 -5.29 0.71
CA THR A 21 -8.45 -4.42 1.89
C THR A 21 -8.80 -3.00 1.47
N ARG A 22 -8.12 -2.48 0.45
CA ARG A 22 -8.36 -1.15 -0.11
C ARG A 22 -9.77 -1.04 -0.67
N THR A 23 -10.24 -2.00 -1.46
CA THR A 23 -11.60 -1.99 -2.00
C THR A 23 -12.64 -1.99 -0.90
N VAL A 24 -12.47 -2.84 0.13
CA VAL A 24 -13.39 -2.90 1.28
C VAL A 24 -13.43 -1.57 2.02
N LEU A 25 -12.28 -0.97 2.34
CA LEU A 25 -12.20 0.31 3.05
C LEU A 25 -12.84 1.46 2.25
N LEU A 26 -12.57 1.54 0.94
CA LEU A 26 -13.15 2.57 0.08
C LEU A 26 -14.66 2.40 -0.08
N ALA A 27 -15.13 1.16 -0.28
CA ALA A 27 -16.56 0.87 -0.38
C ALA A 27 -17.28 1.18 0.94
N ALA A 28 -16.76 0.72 2.07
CA ALA A 28 -17.33 0.96 3.39
C ALA A 28 -17.35 2.46 3.74
N GLY A 29 -16.26 3.19 3.48
CA GLY A 29 -16.21 4.64 3.74
C GLY A 29 -17.18 5.43 2.87
N THR A 30 -17.32 5.05 1.60
CA THR A 30 -18.30 5.67 0.69
C THR A 30 -19.74 5.38 1.15
N ALA A 31 -20.05 4.12 1.45
CA ALA A 31 -21.38 3.73 1.92
C ALA A 31 -21.75 4.44 3.23
N LEU A 32 -20.83 4.46 4.20
CA LEU A 32 -21.01 5.15 5.48
C LEU A 32 -21.31 6.64 5.29
N PHE A 33 -20.51 7.32 4.45
CA PHE A 33 -20.71 8.73 4.16
C PHE A 33 -22.09 9.01 3.55
N LEU A 34 -22.46 8.23 2.53
CA LEU A 34 -23.73 8.39 1.83
C LEU A 34 -24.92 8.13 2.74
N VAL A 35 -24.88 7.06 3.54
CA VAL A 35 -25.98 6.70 4.44
C VAL A 35 -26.19 7.76 5.51
N ILE A 36 -25.12 8.21 6.20
CA ILE A 36 -25.26 9.23 7.24
C ILE A 36 -25.72 10.56 6.65
N THR A 37 -25.15 10.97 5.51
CA THR A 37 -25.55 12.20 4.82
C THR A 37 -27.01 12.14 4.40
N LEU A 38 -27.47 11.01 3.84
CA LEU A 38 -28.86 10.83 3.45
C LEU A 38 -29.80 10.92 4.66
N ILE A 39 -29.47 10.25 5.77
CA ILE A 39 -30.26 10.33 7.01
C ILE A 39 -30.34 11.78 7.52
N ALA A 40 -29.22 12.51 7.52
CA ALA A 40 -29.19 13.90 7.96
C ALA A 40 -30.02 14.83 7.07
N LEU A 41 -30.18 14.52 5.79
CA LEU A 41 -31.02 15.27 4.86
C LEU A 41 -32.52 14.91 4.99
N LEU A 42 -32.83 13.64 5.22
CA LEU A 42 -34.21 13.15 5.32
C LEU A 42 -34.88 13.48 6.66
N LEU A 43 -34.11 13.65 7.74
CA LEU A 43 -34.67 14.04 9.03
C LEU A 43 -35.21 15.48 8.98
N GLU A 44 -36.51 15.67 9.20
CA GLU A 44 -37.16 16.99 9.07
C GLU A 44 -36.88 17.93 10.25
N HIS A 45 -36.67 17.38 11.46
CA HIS A 45 -36.53 18.14 12.70
C HIS A 45 -35.08 18.55 13.07
N LEU A 46 -34.14 18.45 12.14
CA LEU A 46 -32.76 18.92 12.36
C LEU A 46 -32.60 20.38 11.93
N SER A 47 -32.03 21.19 12.82
CA SER A 47 -31.52 22.51 12.49
C SER A 47 -30.40 22.42 11.44
N PRO A 48 -30.13 23.49 10.68
CA PRO A 48 -29.04 23.50 9.71
C PRO A 48 -27.67 23.16 10.32
N GLY A 49 -27.39 23.63 11.54
CA GLY A 49 -26.13 23.35 12.24
C GLY A 49 -25.95 21.89 12.61
N GLU A 50 -27.02 21.20 13.01
CA GLU A 50 -26.98 19.76 13.30
C GLU A 50 -26.73 18.96 12.02
N ARG A 51 -27.42 19.29 10.92
CA ARG A 51 -27.20 18.64 9.62
C ARG A 51 -25.76 18.75 9.15
N ILE A 52 -25.18 19.95 9.25
CA ILE A 52 -23.76 20.20 8.95
C ILE A 52 -22.88 19.32 9.83
N SER A 53 -23.17 19.21 11.13
CA SER A 53 -22.40 18.38 12.06
C SER A 53 -22.45 16.89 11.71
N PHE A 54 -23.60 16.36 11.30
CA PHE A 54 -23.72 14.98 10.81
C PHE A 54 -22.88 14.74 9.56
N VAL A 55 -23.02 15.60 8.54
CA VAL A 55 -22.28 15.46 7.28
C VAL A 55 -20.78 15.60 7.51
N PHE A 56 -20.36 16.55 8.34
CA PHE A 56 -18.96 16.74 8.71
C PHE A 56 -18.41 15.50 9.44
N THR A 57 -19.14 14.96 10.40
CA THR A 57 -18.76 13.74 11.12
C THR A 57 -18.65 12.55 10.16
N ALA A 58 -19.62 12.39 9.25
CA ALA A 58 -19.59 11.36 8.22
C ALA A 58 -18.35 11.50 7.32
N ALA A 59 -18.00 12.73 6.94
CA ALA A 59 -16.83 13.04 6.13
C ALA A 59 -15.52 12.69 6.87
N LEU A 60 -15.43 13.01 8.17
CA LEU A 60 -14.28 12.65 8.99
C LEU A 60 -14.10 11.12 9.08
N LEU A 61 -15.17 10.38 9.37
CA LEU A 61 -15.13 8.93 9.47
C LEU A 61 -14.74 8.27 8.14
N ALA A 62 -15.34 8.71 7.03
CA ALA A 62 -14.97 8.24 5.70
C ALA A 62 -13.52 8.61 5.35
N GLY A 63 -13.08 9.82 5.71
CA GLY A 63 -11.71 10.28 5.56
C GLY A 63 -10.69 9.37 6.25
N VAL A 64 -10.98 8.90 7.47
CA VAL A 64 -10.15 7.91 8.17
C VAL A 64 -10.07 6.60 7.39
N LEU A 65 -11.20 6.07 6.91
CA LEU A 65 -11.20 4.83 6.12
C LEU A 65 -10.41 4.99 4.81
N PHE A 66 -10.53 6.14 4.15
CA PHE A 66 -9.77 6.44 2.94
C PHE A 66 -8.28 6.59 3.22
N LEU A 67 -7.90 7.17 4.37
CA LEU A 67 -6.52 7.26 4.84
C LEU A 67 -5.93 5.85 5.06
N LEU A 68 -6.67 4.95 5.71
CA LEU A 68 -6.28 3.55 5.89
C LEU A 68 -6.17 2.78 4.57
N ALA A 69 -6.84 3.24 3.51
CA ALA A 69 -6.80 2.65 2.17
C ALA A 69 -5.64 3.18 1.29
N ARG A 70 -4.86 4.16 1.77
CA ARG A 70 -3.71 4.74 1.04
C ARG A 70 -2.47 3.85 0.89
N PRO A 71 -2.15 2.91 1.79
CA PRO A 71 -0.87 2.21 1.74
C PRO A 71 -0.58 1.54 0.40
N LYS A 72 0.65 1.73 -0.09
CA LYS A 72 1.15 1.16 -1.34
C LYS A 72 2.68 1.14 -1.34
N VAL A 73 3.26 0.23 -2.09
CA VAL A 73 4.70 0.20 -2.39
C VAL A 73 4.84 0.33 -3.90
N VAL A 74 5.69 1.25 -4.35
CA VAL A 74 5.97 1.47 -5.78
C VAL A 74 7.45 1.22 -6.00
N ALA A 75 7.78 0.20 -6.79
CA ALA A 75 9.14 -0.05 -7.26
C ALA A 75 9.29 0.52 -8.68
N ASP A 76 10.35 1.27 -8.92
CA ASP A 76 10.72 1.80 -10.23
C ASP A 76 12.24 1.72 -10.42
N GLU A 77 12.73 2.20 -11.56
CA GLU A 77 14.15 2.08 -11.94
C GLU A 77 15.13 2.62 -10.89
N ALA A 78 14.79 3.71 -10.21
CA ALA A 78 15.68 4.34 -9.23
C ALA A 78 15.53 3.74 -7.82
N GLY A 79 14.42 3.07 -7.50
CA GLY A 79 14.24 2.51 -6.17
C GLY A 79 12.80 2.21 -5.79
N VAL A 80 12.51 2.29 -4.49
CA VAL A 80 11.22 1.91 -3.91
C VAL A 80 10.62 3.07 -3.12
N THR A 81 9.42 3.49 -3.49
CA THR A 81 8.60 4.40 -2.69
C THR A 81 7.63 3.61 -1.83
N VAL A 82 7.81 3.68 -0.51
CA VAL A 82 6.87 3.12 0.47
C VAL A 82 5.93 4.24 0.95
N VAL A 83 4.63 4.05 0.73
CA VAL A 83 3.57 4.91 1.27
C VAL A 83 2.83 4.10 2.33
N ASN A 84 2.95 4.53 3.58
CA ASN A 84 2.16 4.05 4.70
C ASN A 84 1.01 5.02 4.98
N ILE A 85 0.27 4.77 6.06
CA ILE A 85 -0.95 5.54 6.40
C ILE A 85 -0.65 7.04 6.53
N VAL A 86 0.41 7.38 7.28
CA VAL A 86 0.79 8.77 7.59
C VAL A 86 2.18 9.16 7.07
N SER A 87 2.93 8.23 6.47
CA SER A 87 4.30 8.48 6.02
C SER A 87 4.51 8.06 4.57
N ARG A 88 5.46 8.72 3.92
CA ARG A 88 5.96 8.38 2.59
C ARG A 88 7.48 8.49 2.62
N ARG A 89 8.19 7.41 2.29
CA ARG A 89 9.64 7.41 2.14
C ARG A 89 10.00 6.87 0.76
N ARG A 90 10.97 7.53 0.13
CA ARG A 90 11.67 7.01 -1.05
C ARG A 90 12.96 6.38 -0.57
N LEU A 91 13.22 5.16 -1.03
CA LEU A 91 14.42 4.38 -0.76
C LEU A 91 15.11 4.12 -2.09
N GLU A 92 16.41 4.35 -2.16
CA GLU A 92 17.26 3.85 -3.24
C GLU A 92 17.39 2.32 -3.11
N TRP A 93 17.67 1.63 -4.22
CA TRP A 93 17.85 0.17 -4.17
C TRP A 93 18.96 -0.24 -3.20
N ALA A 94 20.06 0.51 -3.16
CA ALA A 94 21.19 0.25 -2.26
C ALA A 94 20.86 0.43 -0.77
N GLU A 95 19.80 1.17 -0.43
CA GLU A 95 19.35 1.28 0.97
C GLU A 95 18.63 0.00 1.43
N ILE A 96 18.10 -0.82 0.52
CA ILE A 96 17.31 -2.01 0.85
C ILE A 96 18.22 -3.24 0.88
N LEU A 97 18.54 -3.69 2.08
CA LEU A 97 19.40 -4.85 2.28
C LEU A 97 18.63 -6.16 2.22
N GLN A 98 17.43 -6.19 2.81
CA GLN A 98 16.63 -7.40 2.85
C GLN A 98 15.13 -7.07 2.81
N VAL A 99 14.38 -7.92 2.12
CA VAL A 99 12.92 -7.91 2.12
C VAL A 99 12.44 -9.20 2.79
N HIS A 100 11.69 -9.09 3.88
CA HIS A 100 11.17 -10.27 4.56
C HIS A 100 9.69 -10.16 4.93
N LEU A 101 9.06 -11.34 4.96
CA LEU A 101 7.69 -11.56 5.41
C LEU A 101 7.66 -12.89 6.16
N ARG A 102 7.72 -12.85 7.49
CA ARG A 102 7.75 -14.03 8.34
C ARG A 102 6.31 -14.55 8.55
N PRO A 103 6.14 -15.85 8.84
CA PRO A 103 4.83 -16.36 9.27
C PRO A 103 4.33 -15.60 10.50
N GLY A 104 3.15 -14.97 10.37
CA GLY A 104 2.55 -14.16 11.43
C GLY A 104 2.76 -12.65 11.27
N ASP A 105 3.67 -12.22 10.40
CA ASP A 105 3.87 -10.80 10.13
C ASP A 105 2.60 -10.18 9.51
N PRO A 106 2.17 -9.00 9.97
CA PRO A 106 0.99 -8.33 9.43
C PRO A 106 1.26 -7.63 8.08
N TRP A 107 2.52 -7.43 7.71
CA TRP A 107 2.99 -6.82 6.46
C TRP A 107 4.46 -7.15 6.19
N VAL A 108 4.95 -6.79 5.00
CA VAL A 108 6.38 -6.89 4.62
C VAL A 108 7.21 -5.87 5.40
N PHE A 109 8.43 -6.27 5.77
CA PHE A 109 9.45 -5.40 6.32
C PHE A 109 10.67 -5.30 5.40
N LEU A 110 11.26 -4.10 5.35
CA LEU A 110 12.47 -3.78 4.60
C LEU A 110 13.59 -3.47 5.59
N ASP A 111 14.62 -4.29 5.63
CA ASP A 111 15.81 -4.00 6.43
C ASP A 111 16.72 -3.06 5.65
N LEU A 112 17.10 -1.96 6.28
CA LEU A 112 17.77 -0.85 5.63
C LEU A 112 19.25 -0.77 6.00
N SER A 113 20.03 -0.12 5.13
CA SER A 113 21.48 0.09 5.32
C SER A 113 21.83 0.94 6.55
N ASP A 114 20.88 1.73 7.04
CA ASP A 114 21.01 2.53 8.28
C ASP A 114 20.79 1.69 9.57
N GLY A 115 20.56 0.38 9.42
CA GLY A 115 20.31 -0.56 10.54
C GLY A 115 18.87 -0.56 11.03
N THR A 116 17.98 0.25 10.44
CA THR A 116 16.56 0.26 10.78
C THR A 116 15.76 -0.72 9.92
N SER A 117 14.56 -1.09 10.38
CA SER A 117 13.61 -1.89 9.60
C SER A 117 12.34 -1.08 9.35
N MET A 118 11.98 -0.92 8.08
CA MET A 118 10.83 -0.14 7.65
C MET A 118 9.64 -1.04 7.33
N PRO A 119 8.46 -0.80 7.93
CA PRO A 119 7.25 -1.51 7.56
C PRO A 119 6.74 -1.01 6.20
N ALA A 120 6.37 -1.94 5.32
CA ALA A 120 5.84 -1.69 3.99
C ALA A 120 4.38 -2.15 3.90
N LEU A 121 3.46 -1.35 4.46
CA LEU A 121 2.03 -1.69 4.59
C LEU A 121 1.31 -1.90 3.24
N GLY A 122 1.94 -1.56 2.11
CA GLY A 122 1.39 -1.84 0.79
C GLY A 122 1.33 -3.33 0.44
N ILE A 123 2.02 -4.20 1.18
CA ILE A 123 1.99 -5.66 1.01
C ILE A 123 1.57 -6.31 2.34
N GLN A 124 0.34 -6.83 2.39
CA GLN A 124 -0.28 -7.36 3.61
C GLN A 124 -0.83 -8.77 3.39
N PRO A 125 -0.45 -9.77 4.20
CA PRO A 125 -1.00 -11.11 4.11
C PRO A 125 -2.52 -11.16 4.29
N GLY A 126 -3.06 -10.49 5.32
CA GLY A 126 -4.49 -10.37 5.63
C GLY A 126 -5.45 -11.29 4.86
N ILE A 127 -6.29 -10.69 4.01
CA ILE A 127 -7.34 -11.37 3.21
C ILE A 127 -6.75 -12.05 1.95
N ALA A 128 -5.48 -11.80 1.62
CA ALA A 128 -4.87 -12.20 0.34
C ALA A 128 -3.47 -12.80 0.53
N LYS A 129 -3.32 -13.73 1.48
CA LYS A 129 -2.00 -14.25 1.92
C LYS A 129 -1.13 -14.74 0.77
N ARG A 130 -1.71 -15.49 -0.18
CA ARG A 130 -0.98 -15.98 -1.35
C ARG A 130 -0.44 -14.86 -2.24
N GLN A 131 -1.23 -13.80 -2.46
CA GLN A 131 -0.81 -12.64 -3.24
C GLN A 131 0.30 -11.89 -2.51
N ALA A 132 0.16 -11.64 -1.20
CA ALA A 132 1.18 -10.94 -0.43
C ALA A 132 2.53 -11.67 -0.42
N ILE A 133 2.51 -13.01 -0.36
CA ILE A 133 3.73 -13.83 -0.47
C ILE A 133 4.35 -13.73 -1.87
N ALA A 134 3.52 -13.67 -2.93
CA ALA A 134 4.03 -13.44 -4.29
C ALA A 134 4.66 -12.04 -4.42
N ASP A 135 3.96 -11.00 -3.97
CA ASP A 135 4.42 -9.61 -4.00
C ASP A 135 5.72 -9.42 -3.20
N ALA A 136 5.81 -10.03 -2.02
CA ALA A 136 7.02 -10.00 -1.20
C ALA A 136 8.22 -10.67 -1.90
N ARG A 137 7.98 -11.81 -2.58
CA ARG A 137 9.02 -12.49 -3.37
C ARG A 137 9.46 -11.67 -4.58
N THR A 138 8.51 -11.05 -5.28
CA THR A 138 8.81 -10.14 -6.40
C THR A 138 9.65 -8.95 -5.94
N LEU A 139 9.26 -8.28 -4.86
CA LEU A 139 10.02 -7.14 -4.32
C LEU A 139 11.42 -7.56 -3.85
N ARG A 140 11.54 -8.74 -3.24
CA ARG A 140 12.83 -9.31 -2.84
C ARG A 140 13.73 -9.55 -4.05
N ALA A 141 13.24 -10.19 -5.08
CA ALA A 141 14.02 -10.50 -6.28
C ALA A 141 14.47 -9.21 -7.01
N LEU A 142 13.61 -8.19 -7.07
CA LEU A 142 13.97 -6.87 -7.59
C LEU A 142 15.07 -6.20 -6.75
N ALA A 143 14.99 -6.28 -5.42
CA ALA A 143 16.03 -5.73 -4.55
C ALA A 143 17.37 -6.47 -4.72
N GLU A 144 17.36 -7.80 -4.83
CA GLU A 144 18.57 -8.61 -5.03
C GLU A 144 19.23 -8.32 -6.40
N GLU A 145 18.45 -8.22 -7.48
CA GLU A 145 18.96 -7.85 -8.81
C GLU A 145 19.57 -6.44 -8.83
N ARG A 146 18.88 -5.46 -8.23
CA ARG A 146 19.30 -4.05 -8.29
C ARG A 146 20.39 -3.69 -7.30
N SER A 147 20.53 -4.43 -6.21
CA SER A 147 21.64 -4.26 -5.26
C SER A 147 22.96 -4.86 -5.79
N THR A 148 22.91 -5.85 -6.67
CA THR A 148 24.10 -6.44 -7.32
C THR A 148 24.55 -5.65 -8.55
N ALA A 149 23.62 -5.01 -9.27
CA ALA A 149 23.88 -4.17 -10.44
C ALA A 149 24.39 -2.75 -10.11
N GLY A 150 25.26 -2.59 -9.11
CA GLY A 150 25.75 -1.30 -8.61
C GLY A 150 26.17 -0.29 -9.72
N PRO A 151 26.23 1.02 -9.43
CA PRO A 151 26.06 2.16 -10.36
C PRO A 151 27.06 2.35 -11.54
N GLY A 152 27.62 1.29 -12.12
CA GLY A 152 28.58 1.30 -13.22
C GLY A 152 28.06 0.86 -14.60
N ALA A 153 26.83 0.38 -14.76
CA ALA A 153 26.37 -0.23 -16.03
C ALA A 153 25.63 0.72 -16.99
N ALA A 154 25.47 2.00 -16.66
CA ALA A 154 24.68 2.96 -17.45
C ALA A 154 25.51 4.06 -18.16
N ARG A 155 26.75 3.75 -18.57
CA ARG A 155 27.52 4.56 -19.54
C ARG A 155 28.34 3.65 -20.45
N GLY A 156 27.77 3.32 -21.60
CA GLY A 156 28.41 2.67 -22.75
C GLY A 156 27.64 3.00 -24.00
#